data_AF-A0A7W5H677-F1
#
_entry.id   AF-A0A7W5H677-F1
#
_cell.length_a   1.000
_cell.length_b   1.000
_cell.length_c   1.000
_cell.angle_alpha   90.00
_cell.angle_beta   90.00
_cell.angle_gamma   90.00
#
_symmetry.space_group_name_H-M   'P 1'
#
loop_
_entity.id
_entity.type
_entity.pdbx_description
1 polymer ?
#
loop_
_entity_poly.entity_id
_entity_poly.type
_entity_poly.pdbx_seq_one_letter_code
_entity_poly.pdbx_strand_id
1 'polypeptide(L)'
;MKVDFYRRIELMREALLVVNSQDCWKEELCGLSVNAISRWAVASGLADESAIVVSLTRISRKLGFLATRSQVAIVDDKENVEIELEADMQKLKATLMEFGSSESSFE
;
A
#
# COMPACT_ATOMS: atom_id res chain seq x y z
N MET A 1 20.21 10.54 0.72
CA MET A 1 20.53 9.18 1.20
C MET A 1 19.87 8.80 2.53
N LYS A 2 20.03 9.53 3.66
CA LYS A 2 19.25 9.23 4.89
C LYS A 2 17.75 9.52 4.74
N VAL A 3 17.39 10.68 4.16
CA VAL A 3 15.99 11.13 4.02
C VAL A 3 15.13 10.13 3.23
N ASP A 4 15.67 9.54 2.18
CA ASP A 4 14.96 8.61 1.28
C ASP A 4 14.58 7.29 1.96
N PHE A 5 15.46 6.78 2.82
CA PHE A 5 15.21 5.54 3.57
C PHE A 5 14.15 5.73 4.65
N TYR A 6 14.21 6.83 5.39
CA TYR A 6 13.20 7.15 6.41
C TYR A 6 11.83 7.40 5.79
N ARG A 7 11.76 8.17 4.71
CA ARG A 7 10.49 8.42 3.99
C ARG A 7 9.87 7.13 3.45
N ARG A 8 10.69 6.18 2.99
CA ARG A 8 10.20 4.84 2.59
C ARG A 8 9.56 4.09 3.76
N ILE A 9 10.21 4.07 4.92
CA ILE A 9 9.66 3.40 6.12
C ILE A 9 8.38 4.09 6.60
N GLU A 10 8.34 5.41 6.56
CA GLU A 10 7.13 6.19 6.88
C GLU A 10 5.98 5.82 5.95
N LEU A 11 6.19 5.80 4.64
CA LEU A 11 5.18 5.42 3.65
C LEU A 11 4.72 3.96 3.80
N MET A 12 5.65 3.04 4.11
CA MET A 12 5.29 1.66 4.45
C MET A 12 4.35 1.60 5.67
N ARG A 13 4.71 2.32 6.74
CA ARG A 13 3.90 2.36 7.97
C ARG A 13 2.55 3.02 7.73
N GLU A 14 2.51 4.09 6.96
CA GLU A 14 1.26 4.78 6.60
C GLU A 14 0.32 3.85 5.82
N ALA A 15 0.83 3.11 4.84
CA ALA A 15 0.03 2.15 4.08
C ALA A 15 -0.58 1.06 4.98
N LEU A 16 0.22 0.50 5.90
CA LEU A 16 -0.28 -0.49 6.86
C LEU A 16 -1.33 0.11 7.80
N LEU A 17 -1.07 1.32 8.33
CA LEU A 17 -1.96 1.99 9.27
C LEU A 17 -3.31 2.33 8.63
N VAL A 18 -3.32 2.83 7.39
CA VAL A 18 -4.55 3.18 6.64
C VAL A 18 -5.41 1.95 6.36
N VAL A 19 -4.79 0.81 6.04
CA VAL A 19 -5.53 -0.45 5.85
C VAL A 19 -6.04 -0.93 7.20
N ASN A 20 -5.17 -1.09 8.19
CA ASN A 20 -5.52 -1.69 9.48
C ASN A 20 -6.43 -0.81 10.34
N SER A 21 -6.61 0.48 10.00
CA SER A 21 -7.58 1.35 10.68
C SER A 21 -9.04 1.10 10.26
N GLN A 22 -9.30 0.19 9.32
CA GLN A 22 -10.68 -0.22 9.04
C GLN A 22 -11.07 -1.37 9.97
N ASP A 23 -12.24 -1.27 10.59
CA ASP A 23 -12.73 -2.27 11.55
C ASP A 23 -13.27 -3.55 10.88
N CYS A 24 -13.37 -3.57 9.55
CA CYS A 24 -13.94 -4.69 8.79
C CYS A 24 -12.97 -5.87 8.57
N TRP A 25 -11.70 -5.73 8.92
CA TRP A 25 -10.71 -6.78 8.69
C TRP A 25 -10.67 -7.81 9.81
N LYS A 26 -10.62 -9.09 9.42
CA LYS A 26 -10.47 -10.20 10.38
C LYS A 26 -9.05 -10.31 10.93
N GLU A 27 -8.07 -9.87 10.16
CA GLU A 27 -6.66 -9.83 10.56
C GLU A 27 -5.97 -8.59 10.00
N GLU A 28 -4.94 -8.12 10.71
CA GLU A 28 -4.12 -7.01 10.27
C GLU A 28 -3.19 -7.41 9.12
N LEU A 29 -2.98 -6.48 8.19
CA LEU A 29 -1.90 -6.56 7.22
C LEU A 29 -0.57 -6.30 7.95
N CYS A 30 0.26 -7.34 8.10
CA CYS A 30 1.54 -7.24 8.83
C CYS A 30 2.72 -6.74 7.97
N GLY A 31 2.52 -6.53 6.67
CA GLY A 31 3.60 -6.11 5.77
C GLY A 31 3.16 -6.03 4.32
N LEU A 32 4.01 -5.43 3.49
CA LEU A 32 3.72 -5.19 2.06
C LEU A 32 4.40 -6.20 1.14
N SER A 33 5.00 -7.28 1.63
CA SER A 33 5.52 -8.31 0.71
C SER A 33 4.37 -8.97 -0.06
N VAL A 34 4.66 -9.49 -1.25
CA VAL A 34 3.64 -10.20 -2.07
C VAL A 34 2.95 -11.30 -1.27
N ASN A 35 3.72 -12.07 -0.49
CA ASN A 35 3.17 -13.13 0.35
C ASN A 35 2.32 -12.60 1.50
N ALA A 36 2.69 -11.46 2.10
CA ALA A 36 1.91 -10.84 3.16
C ALA A 36 0.58 -10.29 2.63
N ILE A 37 0.61 -9.60 1.49
CA ILE A 37 -0.58 -9.06 0.83
C ILE A 37 -1.51 -10.19 0.38
N SER A 38 -0.99 -11.23 -0.27
CA SER A 38 -1.80 -12.35 -0.76
C SER A 38 -2.47 -13.11 0.39
N ARG A 39 -1.73 -13.39 1.47
CA ARG A 39 -2.32 -14.03 2.67
C ARG A 39 -3.43 -13.19 3.29
N TRP A 40 -3.16 -11.89 3.47
CA TRP A 40 -4.13 -10.97 4.05
C TRP A 40 -5.37 -10.80 3.15
N ALA A 41 -5.20 -10.75 1.83
CA ALA A 41 -6.31 -10.68 0.87
C ALA A 41 -7.25 -11.88 1.02
N VAL A 42 -6.68 -13.08 1.09
CA VAL A 42 -7.45 -14.32 1.32
C VAL A 42 -8.21 -14.28 2.65
N ALA A 43 -7.56 -13.85 3.72
CA ALA A 43 -8.19 -13.76 5.05
C ALA A 43 -9.29 -12.68 5.11
N SER A 44 -9.11 -11.59 4.37
CA SER A 44 -10.06 -10.48 4.24
C SER A 44 -11.15 -10.73 3.18
N GLY A 45 -11.13 -11.87 2.48
CA GLY A 45 -12.12 -12.21 1.45
C GLY A 45 -12.03 -11.36 0.18
N LEU A 46 -10.88 -10.73 -0.07
CA LEU A 46 -10.64 -9.89 -1.23
C LEU A 46 -10.07 -10.72 -2.38
N ALA A 47 -10.56 -10.48 -3.60
CA ALA A 47 -9.95 -11.01 -4.82
C ALA A 47 -8.61 -10.31 -5.11
N ASP A 48 -7.69 -11.00 -5.78
CA ASP A 48 -6.38 -10.45 -6.16
C ASP A 48 -6.51 -9.24 -7.10
N GLU A 49 -7.58 -9.21 -7.90
CA GLU A 49 -7.92 -8.11 -8.83
C GLU A 49 -8.67 -6.96 -8.14
N SER A 50 -9.02 -7.09 -6.85
CA SER A 50 -9.68 -6.03 -6.12
C SER A 50 -8.83 -4.76 -6.11
N ALA A 51 -9.49 -3.61 -6.14
CA ALA A 51 -8.79 -2.33 -6.19
C ALA A 51 -7.84 -2.12 -4.99
N ILE A 52 -8.18 -2.68 -3.82
CA ILE A 52 -7.34 -2.64 -2.62
C ILE A 52 -6.06 -3.47 -2.81
N VAL A 53 -6.19 -4.74 -3.22
CA VAL A 53 -5.05 -5.65 -3.40
C VAL A 53 -4.13 -5.18 -4.53
N VAL A 54 -4.70 -4.70 -5.64
CA VAL A 54 -3.94 -4.10 -6.74
C VAL A 54 -3.15 -2.88 -6.27
N SER A 55 -3.77 -2.00 -5.48
CA SER A 55 -3.10 -0.79 -4.97
C SER A 55 -1.96 -1.13 -4.01
N LEU A 56 -2.19 -2.05 -3.07
CA LEU A 56 -1.15 -2.52 -2.14
C LEU A 56 0.02 -3.16 -2.88
N THR A 57 -0.25 -3.93 -3.93
CA THR A 57 0.78 -4.57 -4.75
C THR A 57 1.61 -3.53 -5.52
N ARG A 58 0.98 -2.46 -6.05
CA ARG A 58 1.70 -1.38 -6.73
C ARG A 58 2.58 -0.58 -5.75
N ILE A 59 2.03 -0.23 -4.58
CA ILE A 59 2.76 0.44 -3.49
C ILE A 59 3.98 -0.40 -3.09
N SER A 60 3.80 -1.69 -2.84
CA SER A 60 4.86 -2.64 -2.51
C SER A 60 6.00 -2.64 -3.54
N ARG A 61 5.65 -2.78 -4.84
CA ARG A 61 6.63 -2.79 -5.93
C ARG A 61 7.42 -1.49 -6.02
N LYS A 62 6.76 -0.35 -5.89
CA LYS A 62 7.40 0.98 -5.93
C LYS A 62 8.34 1.20 -4.75
N LEU A 63 7.92 0.84 -3.55
CA LEU A 63 8.76 0.89 -2.35
C LEU A 63 9.98 -0.04 -2.47
N GLY A 64 9.79 -1.24 -3.03
CA GLY A 64 10.88 -2.17 -3.37
C GLY A 64 11.85 -1.56 -4.38
N PHE A 65 11.35 -0.96 -5.45
CA PHE A 65 12.16 -0.28 -6.46
C PHE A 65 12.99 0.86 -5.87
N LEU A 66 12.40 1.70 -5.02
CA LEU A 66 13.10 2.77 -4.30
C LEU A 66 14.21 2.22 -3.39
N ALA A 67 14.02 1.04 -2.80
CA ALA A 67 15.06 0.38 -2.00
C ALA A 67 16.23 -0.11 -2.88
N THR A 68 15.95 -0.76 -4.01
CA THR A 68 16.96 -1.33 -4.90
C THR A 68 17.76 -0.27 -5.67
N ARG A 69 17.11 0.81 -6.13
CA ARG A 69 17.76 1.88 -6.92
C ARG A 69 18.50 2.93 -6.09
N SER A 70 18.30 2.99 -4.77
CA SER A 70 19.16 3.78 -3.88
C SER A 70 20.65 3.37 -3.92
N GLN A 71 20.98 2.24 -4.57
CA GLN A 71 22.34 1.75 -4.83
C GLN A 71 22.88 2.08 -6.24
N VAL A 72 22.06 2.56 -7.20
CA VAL A 72 22.49 2.92 -8.56
C VAL A 72 21.91 4.30 -8.92
N ALA A 73 22.80 5.29 -9.08
CA ALA A 73 22.44 6.69 -9.32
C ALA A 73 21.71 6.90 -10.65
N ILE A 74 20.37 6.95 -10.62
CA ILE A 74 19.50 7.52 -11.66
C ILE A 74 18.45 8.35 -10.91
N VAL A 75 18.60 9.67 -10.93
CA VAL A 75 17.82 10.61 -10.11
C VAL A 75 16.43 10.89 -10.72
N ASP A 76 16.33 10.96 -12.05
CA ASP A 76 15.07 11.29 -12.75
C ASP A 76 13.97 10.21 -12.63
N ASP A 77 14.34 8.93 -12.63
CA ASP A 77 13.36 7.83 -12.44
C ASP A 77 12.75 7.84 -11.03
N LYS A 78 13.43 8.43 -10.05
CA LYS A 78 13.03 8.37 -8.63
C LYS A 78 11.90 9.35 -8.33
N GLU A 79 11.96 10.58 -8.84
CA GLU A 79 10.91 11.59 -8.62
C GLU A 79 9.57 11.12 -9.22
N ASN A 80 9.61 10.54 -10.43
CA ASN A 80 8.42 9.99 -11.06
C ASN A 80 7.80 8.85 -10.22
N VAL A 81 8.63 7.92 -9.72
CA VAL A 81 8.14 6.81 -8.87
C VAL A 81 7.55 7.33 -7.55
N GLU A 82 8.10 8.39 -6.96
CA GLU A 82 7.56 9.00 -5.74
C GLU A 82 6.19 9.66 -5.99
N ILE A 83 6.04 10.42 -7.08
CA ILE A 83 4.76 11.04 -7.48
C ILE A 83 3.70 9.95 -7.69
N GLU A 84 4.04 8.89 -8.43
CA GLU A 84 3.08 7.82 -8.67
C GLU A 84 2.76 7.00 -7.40
N LEU A 85 3.68 6.93 -6.43
CA LEU A 85 3.46 6.26 -5.15
C LEU A 85 2.48 7.05 -4.29
N GLU A 86 2.62 8.38 -4.24
CA GLU A 86 1.64 9.26 -3.59
C GLU A 86 0.26 9.11 -4.23
N ALA A 87 0.18 9.08 -5.57
CA ALA A 87 -1.08 8.85 -6.27
C ALA A 87 -1.73 7.51 -5.91
N ASP A 88 -0.94 6.43 -5.84
CA ASP A 88 -1.46 5.10 -5.46
C ASP A 88 -1.93 5.06 -3.99
N MET A 89 -1.27 5.79 -3.09
CA MET A 89 -1.71 5.95 -1.69
C MET A 89 -3.03 6.70 -1.58
N GLN A 90 -3.21 7.77 -2.35
CA GLN A 90 -4.48 8.51 -2.39
C GLN A 90 -5.61 7.63 -2.92
N LYS A 91 -5.34 6.84 -3.96
CA LYS A 91 -6.31 5.89 -4.51
C LYS A 91 -6.70 4.82 -3.49
N LEU A 92 -5.73 4.27 -2.76
CA LEU A 92 -5.99 3.30 -1.69
C LEU A 92 -6.93 3.89 -0.63
N LYS A 93 -6.65 5.11 -0.16
CA LYS A 93 -7.49 5.81 0.84
C LYS A 93 -8.92 6.01 0.33
N ALA A 94 -9.08 6.45 -0.91
CA ALA A 94 -10.40 6.66 -1.51
C ALA A 94 -11.20 5.35 -1.62
N THR A 95 -10.57 4.28 -2.12
CA THR A 95 -11.21 2.95 -2.22
C THR A 95 -11.61 2.40 -0.84
N LEU A 96 -10.79 2.61 0.19
CA LEU A 96 -11.12 2.17 1.54
C LEU A 96 -12.29 2.95 2.14
N MET A 97 -12.38 4.27 1.90
CA MET A 97 -13.54 5.07 2.31
C MET A 97 -14.84 4.60 1.63
N GLU A 98 -14.80 4.30 0.34
CA GLU A 98 -15.95 3.77 -0.40
C GLU A 98 -16.34 2.37 0.10
N PHE A 99 -15.35 1.52 0.39
CA PHE A 99 -15.57 0.18 0.92
C PHE A 99 -16.23 0.20 2.31
N GLY A 100 -15.71 0.99 3.25
CA GLY A 100 -16.29 1.14 4.59
C GLY A 100 -17.69 1.76 4.58
N SER A 101 -17.97 2.68 3.66
CA SER A 101 -19.31 3.27 3.50
C SER A 101 -20.34 2.28 2.96
N SER A 102 -19.90 1.25 2.22
CA SER A 102 -20.79 0.22 1.66
C SER A 102 -21.19 -0.85 2.68
N GLU A 103 -20.32 -1.15 3.65
CA GLU A 103 -20.57 -2.12 4.72
C GLU A 103 -21.43 -1.52 5.85
N SER A 104 -21.32 -0.21 6.14
CA SER A 104 -22.13 0.44 7.19
C SER A 104 -23.62 0.59 6.86
N SER A 105 -24.05 0.23 5.65
CA SER A 105 -25.45 0.30 5.23
C SER A 105 -26.21 -1.03 5.44
N PHE A 106 -25.56 -2.04 6.01
CA PHE A 106 -26.12 -3.37 6.28
C PHE A 106 -26.35 -3.67 7.79
N GLU A 107 -26.38 -2.65 8.65
CA GLU A 107 -26.87 -2.78 10.04
C GLU A 107 -28.30 -2.24 10.23
#